data_AF-A0A7C7KSX9-F1
#
_entry.id   AF-A0A7C7KSX9-F1
#
_cell.length_a   1.000
_cell.length_b   1.000
_cell.length_c   1.000
_cell.angle_alpha   90.00
_cell.angle_beta   90.00
_cell.angle_gamma   90.00
#
_symmetry.space_group_name_H-M   'P 1'
#
loop_
_entity.id
_entity.type
_entity.pdbx_description
1 polymer ?
#
loop_
_entity_poly.entity_id
_entity_poly.type
_entity_poly.pdbx_seq_one_letter_code
_entity_poly.pdbx_strand_id
1 'polypeptide(L)'
;MEVEVLRFYPFELPGKRGGLVGYADVKIGELLVIRLVRLMRNRHGGYYVQMPSLYKGDRSCDAVEVLSKELLEEIRRKVKDTYEEIL
;
A
#
# COMPACT_ATOMS: atom_id res chain seq x y z
N MET A 1 -0.16 -16.23 4.13
CA MET A 1 -0.79 -15.69 5.36
C MET A 1 -2.06 -14.96 4.96
N GLU A 2 -3.09 -14.95 5.81
CA GLU A 2 -4.33 -14.24 5.51
C GLU A 2 -4.10 -12.72 5.56
N VAL A 3 -4.50 -12.02 4.48
CA VAL A 3 -4.41 -10.56 4.37
C VAL A 3 -5.78 -10.01 4.02
N GLU A 4 -6.23 -9.05 4.82
CA GLU A 4 -7.54 -8.41 4.71
C GLU A 4 -7.35 -6.89 4.60
N VAL A 5 -8.06 -6.24 3.66
CA VAL A 5 -8.14 -4.78 3.59
C VAL A 5 -9.30 -4.33 4.45
N LEU A 6 -9.01 -3.71 5.60
CA LEU A 6 -10.03 -3.24 6.54
C LEU A 6 -10.73 -1.99 6.00
N ARG A 7 -9.96 -1.11 5.36
CA ARG A 7 -10.47 0.12 4.76
C ARG A 7 -9.57 0.59 3.64
N PHE A 8 -10.20 1.05 2.57
CA PHE A 8 -9.52 1.74 1.47
C PHE A 8 -9.98 3.19 1.41
N TYR A 9 -9.04 4.10 1.19
CA TYR A 9 -9.27 5.55 1.10
C TYR A 9 -8.87 6.00 -0.31
N PRO A 10 -9.81 6.02 -1.28
CA PRO A 10 -9.50 6.32 -2.67
C PRO A 10 -9.30 7.82 -2.91
N PHE A 11 -8.27 8.17 -3.68
CA PHE A 11 -8.02 9.51 -4.21
C PHE A 11 -6.89 9.43 -5.24
N GLU A 12 -6.81 10.36 -6.19
CA GLU A 12 -5.71 10.37 -7.16
C GLU A 12 -4.79 11.58 -6.98
N LEU A 13 -3.50 11.30 -6.77
CA LEU A 13 -2.44 12.30 -6.83
C LEU A 13 -1.46 11.92 -7.95
N PRO A 14 -1.50 12.62 -9.10
CA PRO A 14 -0.57 12.36 -10.19
C PRO A 14 0.85 12.76 -9.77
N GLY A 15 1.82 11.88 -10.03
CA GLY A 15 3.23 12.12 -9.73
C GLY A 15 4.11 11.86 -10.95
N LYS A 16 5.24 12.58 -11.04
CA LYS A 16 6.14 12.46 -12.20
C LYS A 16 6.52 11.02 -12.48
N ARG A 17 6.80 10.17 -11.48
CA ARG A 17 7.26 8.77 -11.63
C ARG A 17 6.19 7.71 -11.36
N GLY A 18 4.96 8.13 -11.13
CA GLY A 18 3.85 7.30 -10.68
C GLY A 18 2.94 8.10 -9.77
N GLY A 19 1.65 7.79 -9.78
CA GLY A 19 0.63 8.46 -8.97
C GLY A 19 0.27 7.64 -7.74
N LEU A 20 -0.07 8.32 -6.65
CA LEU A 20 -0.69 7.70 -5.48
C LEU A 20 -2.19 7.64 -5.74
N VAL A 21 -2.78 6.45 -5.65
CA VAL A 21 -4.21 6.23 -5.98
C VAL A 21 -5.07 5.90 -4.75
N GLY A 22 -4.45 5.81 -3.58
CA GLY A 22 -5.17 5.62 -2.33
C GLY A 22 -4.29 5.17 -1.18
N TYR A 23 -4.88 5.19 0.01
CA TYR A 23 -4.33 4.51 1.19
C TYR A 23 -5.18 3.28 1.53
N ALA A 24 -4.55 2.29 2.16
CA ALA A 24 -5.22 1.11 2.69
C ALA A 24 -4.77 0.83 4.13
N ASP A 25 -5.73 0.46 4.98
CA ASP A 25 -5.46 -0.18 6.26
C ASP A 25 -5.55 -1.69 6.06
N VAL A 26 -4.44 -2.40 6.33
CA VAL A 26 -4.28 -3.82 6.01
C VAL A 26 -4.06 -4.63 7.29
N LYS A 27 -4.86 -5.67 7.50
CA LYS A 27 -4.73 -6.64 8.59
C LYS A 27 -4.03 -7.90 8.11
N ILE A 28 -3.11 -8.42 8.90
CA ILE A 28 -2.35 -9.64 8.60
C ILE A 28 -2.68 -10.69 9.66
N GLY A 29 -3.55 -11.64 9.31
CA GLY A 29 -4.15 -12.61 10.24
C GLY A 29 -4.65 -11.93 11.52
N GLU A 30 -4.40 -12.56 12.67
CA GLU A 30 -4.67 -11.96 14.00
C GLU A 30 -3.43 -11.31 14.62
N LEU A 31 -2.40 -11.03 13.83
CA LEU A 31 -1.09 -10.61 14.34
C LEU A 31 -0.92 -9.10 14.43
N LEU A 32 -1.30 -8.38 13.36
CA LEU A 32 -1.04 -6.94 13.26
C LEU A 32 -1.94 -6.24 12.24
N VAL A 33 -2.04 -4.92 12.37
CA VAL A 33 -2.66 -4.02 11.38
C VAL A 33 -1.64 -2.97 10.96
N ILE A 34 -1.39 -2.85 9.65
CA ILE A 34 -0.57 -1.80 9.06
C ILE A 34 -1.52 -0.74 8.51
N ARG A 35 -1.44 0.48 9.06
CA ARG A 35 -2.25 1.61 8.60
C ARG A 35 -1.53 2.42 7.53
N LEU A 36 -2.31 3.08 6.67
CA LEU A 36 -1.81 4.02 5.67
C LEU A 36 -0.80 3.40 4.66
N VAL A 37 -1.00 2.14 4.28
CA VAL A 37 -0.29 1.52 3.16
C VAL A 37 -0.66 2.27 1.88
N ARG A 38 0.34 2.74 1.13
CA ARG A 38 0.12 3.50 -0.11
C ARG A 38 -0.04 2.55 -1.30
N LEU A 39 -1.12 2.70 -2.07
CA LEU A 39 -1.21 2.07 -3.39
C LEU A 39 -0.73 3.06 -4.46
N MET A 40 0.31 2.68 -5.18
CA MET A 40 0.93 3.51 -6.20
C MET A 40 0.70 2.90 -7.58
N ARG A 41 0.37 3.74 -8.57
CA ARG A 41 0.30 3.39 -9.99
C ARG A 41 1.55 3.90 -10.70
N ASN A 42 2.32 3.02 -11.31
CA ASN A 42 3.48 3.40 -12.10
C ASN A 42 3.07 4.01 -13.46
N ARG A 43 4.03 4.58 -14.19
CA ARG A 43 3.80 5.19 -15.52
C ARG A 43 3.30 4.21 -16.59
N HIS A 44 3.52 2.91 -16.41
CA HIS A 44 3.11 1.85 -17.32
C HIS A 44 1.77 1.22 -16.92
N GLY A 45 1.07 1.79 -15.92
CA GLY A 45 -0.23 1.33 -15.46
C GLY A 45 -0.19 0.19 -14.42
N GLY A 46 0.99 -0.32 -14.06
CA GLY A 46 1.15 -1.34 -13.02
C GLY A 46 1.06 -0.77 -11.60
N TYR A 47 0.56 -1.58 -10.66
CA TYR A 47 0.38 -1.19 -9.27
C TYR A 47 1.44 -1.79 -8.34
N TYR A 48 1.91 -1.00 -7.38
CA TYR A 48 2.80 -1.42 -6.31
C TYR A 48 2.38 -0.76 -4.99
N VAL A 49 2.72 -1.40 -3.88
CA VAL A 49 2.46 -0.83 -2.55
C VAL A 49 3.73 -0.23 -1.96
N GLN A 50 3.57 0.81 -1.17
CA GLN A 50 4.63 1.31 -0.31
C GLN A 50 4.15 1.32 1.14
N MET A 51 5.01 0.87 2.04
CA MET A 51 4.71 0.88 3.47
C MET A 51 4.62 2.31 4.00
N PRO A 52 3.87 2.55 5.10
CA PRO A 52 3.88 3.84 5.78
C PRO A 52 5.31 4.25 6.11
N SER A 53 5.62 5.53 6.01
CA SER A 53 6.97 6.07 6.19
C SER A 53 6.94 7.24 7.16
N LEU A 54 8.03 7.40 7.90
CA LEU A 54 8.27 8.54 8.77
C LEU A 54 9.23 9.48 8.06
N TYR A 55 8.91 10.77 8.12
CA TYR A 55 9.79 11.84 7.63
C TYR A 55 10.61 12.38 8.80
N LYS A 56 11.93 12.44 8.61
CA LYS A 56 12.87 13.05 9.54
C LYS A 56 13.69 14.08 8.79
N GLY A 57 13.18 15.31 8.75
CA GLY A 57 13.75 16.38 7.93
C GLY A 57 13.56 16.09 6.44
N ASP A 58 14.68 15.98 5.72
CA ASP A 58 14.75 15.69 4.28
C ASP A 58 14.75 14.18 3.96
N ARG A 59 14.85 13.31 4.97
CA ARG A 59 14.89 11.84 4.80
C ARG A 59 13.55 11.21 5.12
N SER A 60 13.22 10.16 4.38
CA SER A 60 12.12 9.24 4.70
C SER A 60 12.68 7.85 5.00
N CYS A 61 12.18 7.22 6.06
CA CYS A 61 12.38 5.79 6.32
C CYS A 61 11.02 5.09 6.42
N ASP A 62 10.95 3.84 5.98
CA ASP A 62 9.74 3.04 6.18
C ASP A 62 9.52 2.83 7.68
N ALA A 63 8.30 3.07 8.13
CA ALA A 63 7.87 2.84 9.50
C ALA A 63 7.66 1.34 9.79
N VAL A 64 7.40 0.58 8.72
CA VAL A 64 7.18 -0.86 8.75
C VAL A 64 7.93 -1.49 7.59
N GLU A 65 8.72 -2.51 7.87
CA GLU A 65 9.43 -3.30 6.86
C GLU A 65 8.84 -4.72 6.81
N VAL A 66 8.40 -5.15 5.63
CA VAL A 66 7.87 -6.50 5.41
C VAL A 66 8.99 -7.37 4.83
N LEU A 67 9.58 -8.21 5.68
CA LEU A 67 10.72 -9.05 5.28
C LEU A 67 10.32 -10.18 4.31
N SER A 68 9.08 -10.67 4.41
CA SER A 68 8.57 -11.72 3.52
C SER A 68 8.11 -11.13 2.19
N LYS A 69 8.80 -11.50 1.11
CA LYS A 69 8.40 -11.12 -0.26
C LYS A 69 7.02 -11.65 -0.63
N GLU A 70 6.67 -12.85 -0.17
CA GLU A 70 5.36 -13.47 -0.40
C GLU A 70 4.25 -12.65 0.26
N LEU A 71 4.48 -12.22 1.51
CA LEU A 71 3.52 -11.38 2.23
C LEU A 71 3.36 -10.01 1.57
N LEU A 72 4.47 -9.40 1.13
CA LEU A 72 4.42 -8.11 0.42
C LEU A 72 3.61 -8.20 -0.88
N GLU A 73 3.77 -9.30 -1.62
CA GLU A 73 3.03 -9.55 -2.86
C GLU A 73 1.53 -9.81 -2.58
N GLU A 74 1.21 -10.54 -1.51
CA GLU A 74 -0.17 -10.74 -1.07
C GLU A 74 -0.84 -9.41 -0.71
N ILE A 75 -0.15 -8.55 0.05
CA ILE A 75 -0.63 -7.20 0.39
C ILE A 75 -0.87 -6.39 -0.89
N ARG A 76 0.09 -6.41 -1.82
CA ARG A 76 -0.04 -5.69 -3.10
C ARG A 76 -1.27 -6.14 -3.87
N ARG A 77 -1.49 -7.46 -3.98
CA ARG A 77 -2.63 -8.04 -4.70
C ARG A 77 -3.94 -7.63 -4.04
N LYS A 78 -4.10 -7.86 -2.74
CA LYS A 78 -5.33 -7.53 -2.01
C LYS A 78 -5.68 -6.03 -2.09
N VAL A 79 -4.69 -5.16 -1.89
CA VAL A 79 -4.91 -3.71 -1.95
C VAL A 79 -5.28 -3.26 -3.37
N LYS A 80 -4.64 -3.83 -4.40
CA LYS A 80 -4.98 -3.57 -5.81
C LYS A 80 -6.40 -4.02 -6.14
N ASP A 81 -6.76 -5.25 -5.78
CA ASP A 81 -8.06 -5.83 -6.10
C ASP A 81 -9.18 -5.00 -5.43
N THR A 82 -9.01 -4.61 -4.16
CA THR A 82 -9.95 -3.71 -3.48
C THR A 82 -10.07 -2.35 -4.17
N TYR A 83 -8.98 -1.78 -4.69
CA TYR A 83 -9.06 -0.54 -5.46
C TYR A 83 -9.84 -0.70 -6.77
N GLU A 84 -9.59 -1.79 -7.49
CA GLU A 84 -10.26 -2.08 -8.77
C GLU A 84 -11.76 -2.39 -8.60
N GLU A 85 -12.18 -2.93 -7.45
CA GLU A 85 -13.60 -3.14 -7.11
C GLU A 85 -14.37 -1.84 -6.79
N ILE A 86 -13.66 -0.76 -6.44
CA ILE A 86 -14.25 0.55 -6.08
C ILE A 86 -14.42 1.44 -7.33
N LEU A 87 -13.65 1.20 -8.40
CA LEU A 87 -13.73 1.93 -9.67
C LEU A 87 -14.98 1.55 -10.48
#